data_AF-A0A2V9J0M0-F1
#
_entry.id   AF-A0A2V9J0M0-F1
#
_cell.length_a   1.000
_cell.length_b   1.000
_cell.length_c   1.000
_cell.angle_alpha   90.00
_cell.angle_beta   90.00
_cell.angle_gamma   90.00
#
_symmetry.space_group_name_H-M   'P 1'
#
loop_
_entity.id
_entity.type
_entity.pdbx_description
1 polymer ?
#
loop_
_entity_poly.entity_id
_entity_poly.type
_entity_poly.pdbx_seq_one_letter_code
_entity_poly.pdbx_strand_id
1 'polypeptide(L)'
;SMDASSLRHLIDFLRRERVITAENIRAPRLTPAEQCAQAYAQHLRDVRGLAEATIVHHVPFICGFLTDCFGDSPVMLSRLSAGDVVRFVQRQAPHLHLKRAKLLTS
;
A
#
# COMPACT_ATOMS: atom_id res chain seq x y z
N SER A 1 -24.43 -4.21 -1.53
CA SER A 1 -23.92 -2.99 -0.88
C SER A 1 -24.73 -2.68 0.38
N MET A 2 -24.76 -3.63 1.32
CA MET A 2 -25.54 -3.54 2.57
C MET A 2 -24.60 -3.54 3.78
N ASP A 3 -23.47 -4.23 3.65
CA ASP A 3 -22.51 -4.49 4.72
C ASP A 3 -21.74 -3.23 5.14
N ALA A 4 -21.39 -2.37 4.18
CA ALA A 4 -20.65 -1.14 4.44
C ALA A 4 -21.47 -0.06 5.15
N SER A 5 -22.80 -0.11 5.02
CA SER A 5 -23.72 0.82 5.69
C SER A 5 -24.03 0.34 7.10
N SER A 6 -24.29 -0.96 7.28
CA SER A 6 -24.51 -1.58 8.60
C SER A 6 -23.28 -1.46 9.50
N LEU A 7 -22.07 -1.65 8.97
CA LEU A 7 -20.83 -1.43 9.71
C LEU A 7 -20.66 0.03 10.14
N ARG A 8 -21.06 0.98 9.28
CA ARG A 8 -20.98 2.41 9.61
C ARG A 8 -21.92 2.78 10.75
N HIS A 9 -23.17 2.29 10.71
CA HIS A 9 -24.15 2.51 11.77
C HIS A 9 -23.71 1.88 13.10
N LEU A 10 -23.10 0.69 13.06
CA LEU A 10 -22.56 0.04 14.25
C LEU A 10 -21.40 0.85 14.87
N ILE A 11 -20.45 1.32 14.05
CA ILE A 11 -19.32 2.14 14.53
C ILE A 11 -19.82 3.47 15.12
N ASP A 12 -20.79 4.12 14.49
CA ASP A 12 -21.38 5.36 15.01
C ASP A 12 -22.12 5.14 16.33
N PHE A 13 -22.86 4.03 16.47
CA PHE A 13 -23.51 3.64 17.72
C PHE A 13 -22.47 3.43 18.85
N LEU A 14 -21.41 2.68 18.58
CA LEU A 14 -20.35 2.40 19.57
C LEU A 14 -19.57 3.65 20.00
N ARG A 15 -19.40 4.63 19.09
CA ARG A 15 -18.82 5.94 19.42
C ARG A 15 -19.76 6.80 20.27
N ARG A 16 -21.06 6.79 19.99
CA ARG A 16 -22.07 7.52 20.79
C ARG A 16 -22.13 7.00 22.22
N GLU A 17 -22.07 5.68 22.39
CA GLU A 17 -22.07 5.02 23.70
C GLU A 17 -20.73 5.12 24.45
N ARG A 18 -19.73 5.83 23.88
CA ARG A 18 -18.36 5.97 24.43
C ARG A 18 -17.65 4.66 24.76
N VAL A 19 -18.14 3.54 24.23
CA VAL A 19 -17.50 2.22 24.28
C VAL A 19 -16.18 2.25 23.50
N ILE A 20 -16.13 3.09 22.45
CA ILE A 20 -14.92 3.41 21.70
C ILE A 20 -14.69 4.92 21.87
N THR A 21 -13.50 5.30 22.35
CA THR A 21 -13.07 6.69 22.30
C THR A 21 -13.17 7.16 20.85
N ALA A 22 -13.81 8.30 20.62
CA ALA A 22 -13.61 9.06 19.39
C ALA A 22 -12.18 9.61 19.41
N GLU A 23 -11.19 8.73 19.44
CA GLU A 23 -9.87 9.06 18.94
C GLU A 23 -10.13 9.58 17.55
N ASN A 24 -9.87 10.87 17.39
CA ASN A 24 -9.51 11.42 16.12
C ASN A 24 -8.23 10.66 15.73
N ILE A 25 -8.40 9.45 15.20
CA ILE A 25 -7.37 8.67 14.54
C ILE A 25 -7.07 9.52 13.31
N ARG A 26 -6.27 10.57 13.51
CA ARG A 26 -5.63 11.27 12.40
C ARG A 26 -4.92 10.15 11.67
N ALA A 27 -5.34 9.89 10.44
CA ALA A 27 -4.69 8.89 9.62
C ALA A 27 -3.18 9.12 9.74
N PRO A 28 -2.39 8.08 10.01
CA PRO A 28 -0.94 8.22 10.08
C PRO A 28 -0.45 9.00 8.87
N ARG A 29 0.42 9.99 9.09
CA ARG A 29 1.00 10.74 7.99
C ARG A 29 1.75 9.74 7.11
N LEU A 30 1.43 9.73 5.83
CA LEU A 30 2.12 8.90 4.87
C LEU A 30 3.61 9.28 4.84
N THR A 31 4.46 8.26 4.85
CA THR A 31 5.89 8.36 4.55
C THR A 31 6.10 8.92 3.14
N PRO A 32 7.29 9.48 2.82
CA PRO A 32 7.59 9.94 1.47
C PRO A 32 7.42 8.85 0.39
N ALA A 33 7.75 7.60 0.73
CA ALA A 33 7.57 6.45 -0.17
C ALA A 33 6.09 6.17 -0.45
N GLU A 34 5.23 6.19 0.57
CA GLU A 34 3.78 5.99 0.42
C GLU A 34 3.13 7.12 -0.40
N GLN A 35 3.53 8.37 -0.16
CA GLN A 35 3.04 9.51 -0.94
C GLN A 35 3.40 9.37 -2.42
N CYS A 36 4.65 8.99 -2.72
CA CYS A 36 5.10 8.78 -4.09
C CYS A 36 4.40 7.57 -4.74
N ALA A 37 4.21 6.48 -4.00
CA ALA A 37 3.47 5.32 -4.47
C ALA A 37 1.99 5.64 -4.77
N GLN A 38 1.38 6.54 -4.00
CA GLN A 38 0.01 7.01 -4.27
C GLN A 38 -0.06 7.88 -5.53
N ALA A 39 0.92 8.75 -5.76
CA ALA A 39 1.03 9.50 -7.02
C ALA A 39 1.20 8.55 -8.22
N TYR A 40 2.00 7.49 -8.07
CA TYR A 40 2.13 6.45 -9.08
C TYR A 40 0.82 5.69 -9.32
N ALA A 41 0.07 5.36 -8.27
CA ALA A 41 -1.24 4.73 -8.40
C ALA A 41 -2.21 5.60 -9.21
N GLN A 42 -2.21 6.92 -8.96
CA GLN A 42 -3.01 7.87 -9.71
C GLN A 42 -2.60 7.91 -11.19
N HIS A 43 -1.30 7.91 -11.48
CA HIS A 43 -0.80 7.83 -12.86
C HIS A 43 -1.24 6.55 -13.57
N LEU A 44 -1.16 5.39 -12.90
CA LEU A 44 -1.63 4.13 -13.46
C LEU A 44 -3.12 4.14 -13.81
N ARG A 45 -3.93 4.81 -12.99
CA ARG A 45 -5.37 4.95 -13.22
C ARG A 45 -5.66 5.92 -14.36
N ASP A 46 -5.18 7.15 -14.24
CA ASP A 46 -5.64 8.25 -15.08
C ASP A 46 -4.94 8.30 -16.43
N VAL A 47 -3.66 7.93 -16.47
CA VAL A 47 -2.84 8.01 -17.69
C VAL A 47 -2.77 6.66 -18.38
N ARG A 48 -2.66 5.56 -17.62
CA ARG A 48 -2.53 4.22 -18.19
C ARG A 48 -3.83 3.43 -18.26
N GLY A 49 -4.92 3.94 -17.67
CA GLY A 49 -6.23 3.29 -17.71
C GLY A 49 -6.25 1.90 -17.09
N LEU A 50 -5.34 1.60 -16.15
CA LEU A 50 -5.28 0.27 -15.54
C LEU A 50 -6.48 0.05 -14.61
N ALA A 51 -6.97 -1.20 -14.58
CA ALA A 51 -8.02 -1.61 -13.68
C ALA A 51 -7.57 -1.48 -12.21
N GLU A 52 -8.51 -1.13 -11.32
CA GLU A 52 -8.24 -0.96 -9.89
C GLU A 52 -7.61 -2.22 -9.27
N ALA A 53 -8.12 -3.40 -9.65
CA ALA A 53 -7.57 -4.67 -9.20
C ALA A 53 -6.08 -4.80 -9.55
N THR A 54 -5.66 -4.38 -10.74
CA THR A 54 -4.24 -4.37 -11.14
C THR A 54 -3.46 -3.37 -10.29
N ILE A 55 -3.95 -2.13 -10.14
CA ILE A 55 -3.27 -1.08 -9.37
C ILE A 55 -3.01 -1.53 -7.93
N VAL A 56 -4.00 -2.14 -7.27
CA VAL A 56 -3.86 -2.68 -5.90
C VAL A 56 -2.76 -3.73 -5.80
N HIS A 57 -2.48 -4.49 -6.86
CA HIS A 57 -1.34 -5.42 -6.88
C HIS A 57 0.00 -4.74 -7.12
N HIS A 58 0.05 -3.62 -7.86
CA HIS A 58 1.30 -2.91 -8.16
C HIS A 58 1.80 -2.03 -7.02
N VAL A 59 0.89 -1.32 -6.34
CA VAL A 59 1.24 -0.29 -5.34
C VAL A 59 2.12 -0.83 -4.20
N PRO A 60 1.85 -2.02 -3.61
CA PRO A 60 2.70 -2.56 -2.55
C PRO A 60 4.15 -2.78 -2.97
N PHE A 61 4.39 -3.23 -4.21
CA PHE A 61 5.75 -3.44 -4.72
C PHE A 61 6.49 -2.13 -4.91
N ILE A 62 5.83 -1.10 -5.46
CA ILE A 62 6.45 0.21 -5.63
C ILE A 62 6.68 0.90 -4.30
N CYS A 63 5.75 0.81 -3.36
CA CYS A 63 5.95 1.34 -2.02
C CYS A 63 7.16 0.66 -1.36
N GLY A 64 7.21 -0.68 -1.38
CA GLY A 64 8.34 -1.43 -0.82
C GLY A 64 9.68 -1.12 -1.52
N PHE A 65 9.67 -0.93 -2.84
CA PHE A 65 10.86 -0.54 -3.60
C PHE A 65 11.39 0.84 -3.19
N LEU A 66 10.49 1.82 -3.08
CA LEU A 66 10.85 3.18 -2.67
C LEU A 66 11.31 3.21 -1.21
N THR A 67 10.69 2.44 -0.33
CA THR A 67 11.16 2.28 1.05
C THR A 67 12.54 1.63 1.12
N ASP A 68 12.83 0.60 0.33
CA ASP A 68 14.15 -0.06 0.29
C ASP A 68 15.25 0.88 -0.20
N CYS A 69 14.92 1.78 -1.14
CA CYS A 69 15.88 2.72 -1.72
C CYS A 69 16.10 3.98 -0.87
N PHE A 70 15.04 4.52 -0.26
CA PHE A 70 15.07 5.85 0.36
C PHE A 70 14.76 5.86 1.86
N GLY A 71 14.19 4.79 2.41
CA GLY A 71 13.70 4.76 3.80
C GLY A 71 12.70 5.89 4.06
N ASP A 72 12.92 6.64 5.14
CA ASP A 72 12.13 7.83 5.50
C ASP A 72 12.62 9.12 4.81
N SER A 73 13.65 9.04 3.96
CA SER A 73 14.17 10.20 3.24
C SER A 73 13.25 10.60 2.07
N PRO A 74 13.27 11.86 1.63
CA PRO A 74 12.55 12.28 0.44
C PRO A 74 12.90 11.41 -0.79
N VAL A 75 11.87 11.03 -1.55
CA VAL A 75 12.04 10.22 -2.77
C VAL A 75 12.61 11.10 -3.88
N MET A 76 13.79 10.73 -4.38
CA MET A 76 14.43 11.38 -5.53
C MET A 76 14.50 10.40 -6.71
N LEU A 77 13.45 10.35 -7.52
CA LEU A 77 13.35 9.39 -8.64
C LEU A 77 14.54 9.47 -9.62
N SER A 78 15.15 10.65 -9.78
CA SER A 78 16.34 10.84 -10.62
C SER A 78 17.60 10.13 -10.11
N ARG A 79 17.62 9.68 -8.85
CA ARG A 79 18.73 8.91 -8.27
C ARG A 79 18.57 7.41 -8.43
N LEU A 80 17.42 6.94 -8.90
CA LEU A 80 17.18 5.52 -9.12
C LEU A 80 18.05 5.00 -10.25
N SER A 81 18.61 3.82 -10.05
CA SER A 81 19.39 3.09 -11.05
C SER A 81 18.75 1.74 -11.37
N ALA A 82 19.11 1.17 -12.52
CA ALA A 82 18.72 -0.21 -12.85
C ALA A 82 19.22 -1.22 -11.80
N GLY A 83 20.37 -0.95 -11.17
CA GLY A 83 20.91 -1.79 -10.10
C GLY A 83 20.00 -1.86 -8.87
N ASP A 84 19.28 -0.77 -8.56
CA ASP A 84 18.33 -0.74 -7.44
C ASP A 84 17.11 -1.63 -7.72
N VAL A 85 16.61 -1.60 -8.95
CA VAL A 85 15.51 -2.46 -9.39
C VAL A 85 15.93 -3.93 -9.29
N VAL A 86 17.10 -4.29 -9.82
CA VAL A 86 17.61 -5.67 -9.80
C VAL A 86 17.76 -6.16 -8.36
N ARG A 87 18.38 -5.35 -7.48
CA ARG A 87 18.58 -5.68 -6.07
C ARG A 87 17.25 -5.91 -5.35
N PHE A 88 16.28 -5.03 -5.57
CA PHE A 88 14.96 -5.15 -4.96
C PHE A 88 14.24 -6.43 -5.41
N VAL A 89 14.21 -6.70 -6.72
CA VAL A 89 13.57 -7.91 -7.26
C VAL A 89 14.22 -9.17 -6.71
N GLN A 90 15.56 -9.21 -6.62
CA GLN A 90 16.29 -10.33 -6.03
C GLN A 90 15.94 -10.56 -4.57
N ARG A 91 15.75 -9.49 -3.77
CA ARG A 91 15.30 -9.60 -2.38
C ARG A 91 13.86 -10.10 -2.25
N GLN A 92 12.97 -9.70 -3.15
CA GLN A 92 11.55 -10.08 -3.09
C GLN A 92 11.27 -11.49 -3.60
N ALA A 93 12.06 -12.00 -4.56
CA ALA A 93 11.80 -13.28 -5.22
C ALA A 93 11.65 -14.46 -4.23
N PRO A 94 12.53 -14.68 -3.23
CA PRO A 94 12.38 -15.78 -2.27
C PRO A 94 11.06 -15.72 -1.49
N HIS A 95 10.63 -14.52 -1.09
CA HIS A 95 9.38 -14.33 -0.35
C HIS A 95 8.14 -14.66 -1.19
N LEU A 96 8.16 -14.35 -2.49
CA LEU A 96 7.08 -14.69 -3.41
C LEU A 96 6.98 -16.20 -3.64
N HIS A 97 8.13 -16.88 -3.78
CA HIS A 97 8.16 -18.34 -3.88
C HIS A 97 7.56 -19.00 -2.63
N LEU A 98 7.91 -18.52 -1.44
CA LEU A 98 7.35 -19.03 -0.18
C LEU A 98 5.83 -18.82 -0.07
N LYS A 99 5.33 -17.63 -0.45
CA LYS A 99 3.88 -17.35 -0.45
C LYS A 99 3.13 -18.34 -1.34
N ARG A 100 3.67 -18.66 -2.53
CA ARG A 100 3.09 -19.65 -3.43
C ARG A 100 3.16 -21.06 -2.86
N ALA A 101 4.28 -21.45 -2.24
CA ALA A 101 4.42 -22.77 -1.63
C ALA A 101 3.37 -22.99 -0.53
N LYS A 102 3.16 -22.00 0.36
CA LYS A 102 2.14 -22.07 1.42
C LYS A 102 0.73 -22.27 0.86
N LEU A 103 0.37 -21.58 -0.23
CA LEU A 103 -0.94 -21.73 -0.86
C LEU A 103 -1.20 -23.16 -1.35
N LEU A 104 -0.16 -23.89 -1.76
CA LEU A 104 -0.28 -25.25 -2.28
C LEU A 104 -0.35 -26.32 -1.18
N THR A 105 0.06 -25.99 0.03
CA THR A 105 0.13 -26.90 1.18
C THR A 105 -0.90 -26.57 2.27
N SER A 106 -1.81 -25.62 2.01
CA SER A 106 -2.88 -25.22 2.94
C SER A 106 -4.18 -25.95 2.64
#